data_AF-A0A423TGA0-F1
#
_entry.id   AF-A0A423TGA0-F1
#
_cell.length_a   1.000
_cell.length_b   1.000
_cell.length_c   1.000
_cell.angle_alpha   90.00
_cell.angle_beta   90.00
_cell.angle_gamma   90.00
#
_symmetry.space_group_name_H-M   'P 1'
#
loop_
_entity.id
_entity.type
_entity.pdbx_description
1 polymer ?
#
loop_
_entity_poly.entity_id
_entity_poly.type
_entity_poly.pdbx_seq_one_letter_code
_entity_poly.pdbx_strand_id
1 'polypeptide(L)'
;MVAHLAINIIIFAYCISNASTWAWSKVMFRIDMVEFPIALGIIVFSYTSHIFLPTLEYNLIDRSKFTCMLNWSHVAAALFKSLFGYVGFLTWAEDTEEVITNNLPNPTFKGFVNLILVVKALLSYPLPYYAACEIIEITFFRGRPKTSFPSFWALDGELKVWAIGIRVVVVVFTIMMAISIPHFAILMGLIGSFTGTMLSFIWPCYFHLKIKEGKLEWGDIAYDWFVIFLGFIFGIIGITTSFYALVEAFHIGLPF
;
A
#
# COMPACT_ATOMS: atom_id res chain seq x y z
N MET A 1 -7.89 15.16 1.31
CA MET A 1 -9.11 14.40 0.96
C MET A 1 -9.84 15.01 -0.24
N VAL A 2 -10.24 16.29 -0.19
CA VAL A 2 -11.00 16.96 -1.27
C VAL A 2 -10.34 16.87 -2.66
N ALA A 3 -9.04 17.15 -2.75
CA ALA A 3 -8.30 17.06 -4.01
C ALA A 3 -8.32 15.65 -4.64
N HIS A 4 -8.26 14.59 -3.82
CA HIS A 4 -8.29 13.22 -4.32
C HIS A 4 -9.66 12.85 -4.88
N LEU A 5 -10.73 13.26 -4.19
CA LEU A 5 -12.10 13.05 -4.66
C LEU A 5 -12.35 13.81 -5.97
N ALA A 6 -11.91 15.06 -6.07
CA ALA A 6 -12.04 15.86 -7.28
C ALA A 6 -11.35 15.19 -8.49
N ILE A 7 -10.10 14.73 -8.30
CA ILE A 7 -9.36 14.02 -9.35
C ILE A 7 -10.07 12.74 -9.77
N ASN A 8 -10.54 11.93 -8.82
CA ASN A 8 -11.25 10.71 -9.14
C ASN A 8 -12.55 10.98 -9.90
N ILE A 9 -13.32 11.99 -9.50
CA ILE A 9 -14.56 12.40 -10.18
C ILE A 9 -14.26 12.83 -11.62
N ILE A 10 -13.21 13.64 -11.81
CA ILE A 10 -12.75 14.08 -13.13
C ILE A 10 -12.42 12.90 -14.03
N ILE A 11 -11.61 11.96 -13.55
CA ILE A 11 -11.20 10.78 -14.33
C ILE A 11 -12.41 9.93 -14.65
N PHE A 12 -13.28 9.69 -13.66
CA PHE A 12 -14.47 8.87 -13.84
C PHE A 12 -15.45 9.50 -14.84
N ALA A 13 -15.64 10.83 -14.76
CA ALA A 13 -16.45 11.57 -15.73
C ALA A 13 -15.87 11.51 -17.14
N TYR A 14 -14.53 11.60 -17.28
CA TYR A 14 -13.85 11.44 -18.56
C TYR A 14 -14.08 10.04 -19.14
N CYS A 15 -13.90 9.00 -18.33
CA CYS A 15 -14.10 7.60 -18.75
C CYS A 15 -15.56 7.33 -19.16
N ILE A 16 -16.54 7.86 -18.43
CA ILE A 16 -17.96 7.75 -18.78
C ILE A 16 -18.29 8.52 -20.05
N SER A 17 -17.69 9.70 -20.26
CA SER A 17 -17.87 10.47 -21.49
C SER A 17 -17.40 9.69 -22.73
N ASN A 18 -16.41 8.82 -22.57
CA ASN A 18 -15.89 7.93 -23.61
C ASN A 18 -16.52 6.52 -23.57
N ALA A 19 -17.68 6.35 -22.95
CA ALA A 19 -18.35 5.05 -22.85
C ALA A 19 -18.67 4.40 -24.20
N SER A 20 -18.85 5.19 -25.25
CA SER A 20 -19.11 4.69 -26.60
C SER A 20 -17.89 3.98 -27.22
N THR A 21 -16.68 4.28 -26.76
CA THR A 21 -15.42 3.72 -27.29
C THR A 21 -14.80 2.67 -26.36
N TRP A 22 -15.55 2.17 -25.38
CA TRP A 22 -15.03 1.19 -24.42
C TRP A 22 -14.62 -0.12 -25.10
N ALA A 23 -13.42 -0.59 -24.75
CA ALA A 23 -12.77 -1.75 -25.35
C ALA A 23 -13.25 -3.07 -24.73
N TRP A 24 -14.55 -3.35 -24.83
CA TRP A 24 -15.16 -4.58 -24.30
C TRP A 24 -14.55 -5.87 -24.84
N SER A 25 -14.05 -5.84 -26.08
CA SER A 25 -13.40 -6.99 -26.74
C SER A 25 -12.04 -7.34 -26.16
N LYS A 26 -11.36 -6.41 -25.47
CA LYS A 26 -10.03 -6.62 -24.86
C LYS A 26 -10.11 -7.14 -23.43
N VAL A 27 -11.31 -7.32 -22.86
CA VAL A 27 -11.47 -7.91 -21.53
C VAL A 27 -11.07 -9.38 -21.58
N MET A 28 -9.89 -9.68 -21.03
CA MET A 28 -9.40 -11.04 -20.92
C MET A 28 -10.00 -11.74 -19.70
N PHE A 29 -10.65 -12.88 -19.93
CA PHE A 29 -11.12 -13.76 -18.85
C PHE A 29 -10.09 -14.81 -18.43
N ARG A 30 -8.89 -14.80 -19.06
CA ARG A 30 -7.80 -15.72 -18.73
C ARG A 30 -6.90 -15.10 -17.67
N ILE A 31 -6.50 -15.91 -16.69
CA ILE A 31 -5.57 -15.51 -15.64
C ILE A 31 -4.15 -15.67 -16.17
N ASP A 32 -3.42 -14.56 -16.29
CA ASP A 32 -1.98 -14.58 -16.55
C ASP A 32 -1.22 -14.93 -15.27
N MET A 33 -0.29 -15.88 -15.34
CA MET A 33 0.41 -16.41 -14.16
C MET A 33 1.49 -15.46 -13.61
N VAL A 34 1.90 -14.44 -14.37
CA VAL A 34 2.91 -13.46 -13.98
C VAL A 34 2.24 -12.18 -13.49
N GLU A 35 1.26 -11.67 -14.22
CA GLU A 35 0.56 -10.41 -13.86
C GLU A 35 -0.39 -10.59 -12.68
N PHE A 36 -1.02 -11.75 -12.54
CA PHE A 36 -1.98 -11.99 -11.46
C PHE A 36 -1.36 -11.86 -10.05
N PRO A 37 -0.21 -12.49 -9.74
CA PRO A 37 0.45 -12.29 -8.44
C PRO A 37 0.88 -10.84 -8.18
N ILE A 38 1.31 -10.11 -9.21
CA ILE A 38 1.68 -8.69 -9.09
C ILE A 38 0.44 -7.87 -8.76
N ALA A 39 -0.66 -8.07 -9.48
CA ALA A 39 -1.94 -7.42 -9.23
C ALA A 39 -2.48 -7.73 -7.82
N LEU A 40 -2.38 -8.98 -7.39
CA LEU A 40 -2.75 -9.39 -6.02
C LEU A 40 -1.91 -8.66 -4.98
N GLY A 41 -0.59 -8.53 -5.20
CA GLY A 41 0.30 -7.72 -4.37
C GLY A 41 -0.16 -6.26 -4.28
N ILE A 42 -0.45 -5.62 -5.42
CA ILE A 42 -0.95 -4.24 -5.48
C ILE A 42 -2.27 -4.09 -4.70
N ILE A 43 -3.19 -5.05 -4.85
CA ILE A 43 -4.46 -5.06 -4.13
C ILE A 43 -4.22 -5.13 -2.62
N VAL A 44 -3.41 -6.08 -2.14
CA VAL A 44 -3.08 -6.25 -0.71
C VAL A 44 -2.41 -4.98 -0.17
N PHE A 45 -1.46 -4.41 -0.92
CA PHE A 45 -0.82 -3.15 -0.55
C PHE A 45 -1.85 -2.02 -0.39
N SER A 46 -2.83 -1.91 -1.30
CA SER A 46 -3.87 -0.88 -1.27
C SER A 46 -4.82 -0.95 -0.06
N TYR A 47 -4.85 -2.10 0.63
CA TYR A 47 -5.60 -2.31 1.88
C TYR A 47 -4.74 -2.25 3.14
N THR A 48 -3.44 -1.97 3.00
CA THR A 48 -2.54 -1.89 4.14
C THR A 48 -2.83 -0.60 4.94
N SER A 49 -3.75 -0.70 5.90
CA SER A 49 -4.15 0.37 6.82
C SER A 49 -3.80 0.07 8.28
N HIS A 50 -3.21 -1.09 8.54
CA HIS A 50 -2.96 -1.67 9.87
C HIS A 50 -2.22 -0.73 10.83
N ILE A 51 -1.29 0.10 10.33
CA ILE A 51 -0.50 1.03 11.15
C ILE A 51 -1.38 2.13 11.78
N PHE A 52 -2.46 2.52 11.10
CA PHE A 52 -3.34 3.60 11.54
C PHE A 52 -4.55 3.11 12.34
N LEU A 53 -4.86 1.81 12.31
CA LEU A 53 -6.04 1.25 12.97
C LEU A 53 -6.08 1.52 14.48
N PRO A 54 -5.00 1.31 15.26
CA PRO A 54 -5.03 1.56 16.70
C PRO A 54 -5.28 3.04 17.04
N THR A 55 -4.64 3.94 16.29
CA THR A 55 -4.84 5.39 16.46
C THR A 55 -6.28 5.78 16.10
N LEU A 56 -6.84 5.22 15.03
CA LEU A 56 -8.23 5.48 14.65
C LEU A 56 -9.23 4.96 15.68
N GLU A 57 -9.04 3.74 16.18
CA GLU A 57 -9.88 3.17 17.25
C GLU A 57 -9.81 4.01 18.52
N TYR A 58 -8.61 4.44 18.91
CA TYR A 58 -8.41 5.26 20.10
C TYR A 58 -9.14 6.60 20.02
N ASN A 59 -9.15 7.23 18.84
CA ASN A 59 -9.76 8.53 18.57
C ASN A 59 -11.27 8.47 18.23
N LEU A 60 -11.88 7.28 18.17
CA LEU A 60 -13.32 7.16 17.94
C LEU A 60 -14.11 7.64 19.17
N ILE A 61 -15.16 8.45 18.94
CA ILE A 61 -16.10 8.87 19.99
C ILE A 61 -16.76 7.64 20.65
N ASP A 62 -17.08 6.63 19.86
CA ASP A 62 -17.71 5.38 20.30
C ASP A 62 -16.98 4.17 19.75
N ARG A 63 -16.08 3.59 20.55
CA ARG A 63 -15.23 2.45 20.16
C ARG A 63 -16.02 1.18 19.83
N SER A 64 -17.25 1.04 20.35
CA SER A 64 -18.09 -0.14 20.07
C SER A 64 -18.46 -0.27 18.58
N LYS A 65 -18.45 0.85 17.85
CA LYS A 65 -18.78 0.90 16.43
C LYS A 65 -17.58 0.70 15.50
N PHE A 66 -16.39 0.48 16.03
CA PHE A 66 -15.16 0.36 15.24
C PHE A 66 -15.24 -0.73 14.17
N THR A 67 -15.70 -1.93 14.53
CA THR A 67 -15.86 -3.05 13.58
C THR A 67 -16.87 -2.73 12.48
N CYS A 68 -17.98 -2.08 12.82
CA CYS A 68 -19.00 -1.68 11.84
C CYS A 68 -18.45 -0.64 10.86
N MET A 69 -17.75 0.38 11.38
CA MET A 69 -17.07 1.38 10.57
C MET A 69 -16.05 0.74 9.63
N LEU A 70 -15.23 -0.19 10.13
CA LEU A 70 -14.22 -0.87 9.32
C LEU A 70 -14.85 -1.69 8.19
N ASN A 71 -15.87 -2.48 8.48
CA ASN A 71 -16.54 -3.32 7.49
C ASN A 71 -17.13 -2.48 6.35
N TRP A 72 -17.89 -1.43 6.69
CA TRP A 72 -18.46 -0.53 5.69
C TRP A 72 -17.39 0.21 4.89
N SER A 73 -16.32 0.67 5.55
CA SER A 73 -15.23 1.37 4.88
C SER A 73 -14.49 0.47 3.90
N HIS A 74 -14.24 -0.79 4.26
CA HIS A 74 -13.59 -1.77 3.37
C HIS A 74 -14.48 -2.15 2.19
N VAL A 75 -15.77 -2.39 2.41
CA VAL A 75 -16.73 -2.69 1.33
C VAL A 75 -16.83 -1.51 0.36
N ALA A 76 -16.99 -0.29 0.88
CA ALA A 76 -17.04 0.91 0.06
C ALA A 76 -15.74 1.12 -0.73
N ALA A 77 -14.58 0.90 -0.08
CA ALA A 77 -13.29 0.99 -0.73
C ALA A 77 -13.12 -0.08 -1.83
N ALA A 78 -13.61 -1.30 -1.61
CA ALA A 78 -13.55 -2.38 -2.59
C ALA A 78 -14.38 -2.08 -3.83
N LEU A 79 -15.64 -1.67 -3.64
CA LEU A 79 -16.52 -1.28 -4.73
C LEU A 79 -15.96 -0.10 -5.51
N PHE A 80 -15.45 0.92 -4.81
CA PHE A 80 -14.89 2.10 -5.46
C PHE A 80 -13.63 1.77 -6.28
N LYS A 81 -12.69 1.03 -5.69
CA LYS A 81 -11.44 0.64 -6.38
C LYS A 81 -11.72 -0.28 -7.57
N SER A 82 -12.59 -1.28 -7.41
CA SER A 82 -12.91 -2.22 -8.49
C SER A 82 -13.62 -1.52 -9.65
N LEU A 83 -14.61 -0.67 -9.35
CA LEU A 83 -15.32 0.10 -10.36
C LEU A 83 -14.38 1.07 -11.08
N PHE A 84 -13.54 1.78 -10.33
CA PHE A 84 -12.58 2.73 -10.90
C PHE A 84 -11.55 2.03 -11.78
N GLY A 85 -10.99 0.91 -11.33
CA GLY A 85 -10.04 0.11 -12.11
C GLY A 85 -10.68 -0.48 -13.37
N TYR A 86 -11.90 -1.01 -13.26
CA TYR A 86 -12.61 -1.61 -14.39
C TYR A 86 -12.98 -0.58 -15.45
N VAL A 87 -13.54 0.57 -15.05
CA VAL A 87 -13.90 1.67 -15.97
C VAL A 87 -12.66 2.30 -16.59
N GLY A 88 -11.57 2.43 -15.83
CA GLY A 88 -10.27 2.87 -16.34
C GLY A 88 -9.74 1.92 -17.42
N PHE A 89 -9.70 0.62 -17.13
CA PHE A 89 -9.29 -0.40 -18.09
C PHE A 89 -10.16 -0.41 -19.35
N LEU A 90 -11.48 -0.29 -19.24
CA LEU A 90 -12.35 -0.23 -20.43
C LEU A 90 -12.08 0.98 -21.33
N THR A 91 -11.58 2.09 -20.76
CA THR A 91 -11.32 3.33 -21.50
C THR A 91 -10.01 3.28 -22.29
N TRP A 92 -8.94 2.75 -21.69
CA TRP A 92 -7.58 2.77 -22.29
C TRP A 92 -7.03 1.37 -22.66
N ALA A 93 -7.59 0.30 -22.10
CA ALA A 93 -7.19 -1.08 -22.32
C ALA A 93 -5.68 -1.31 -22.16
N GLU A 94 -4.99 -1.76 -23.21
CA GLU A 94 -3.55 -2.03 -23.23
C GLU A 94 -2.70 -0.76 -23.05
N ASP A 95 -3.23 0.42 -23.37
CA ASP A 95 -2.53 1.69 -23.20
C ASP A 95 -2.64 2.24 -21.77
N THR A 96 -3.14 1.44 -20.81
CA THR A 96 -3.32 1.89 -19.43
C THR A 96 -1.99 1.99 -18.70
N GLU A 97 -1.48 3.21 -18.56
CA GLU A 97 -0.32 3.50 -17.70
C GLU A 97 -0.55 3.16 -16.22
N GLU A 98 0.54 2.81 -15.51
CA GLU A 98 0.55 2.50 -14.07
C GLU A 98 -0.06 3.61 -13.21
N VAL A 99 0.12 4.86 -13.67
CA VAL A 99 -0.50 6.05 -13.08
C VAL A 99 -1.56 6.57 -14.05
N ILE A 100 -2.82 6.31 -13.72
CA ILE A 100 -3.95 6.54 -14.65
C ILE A 100 -4.08 7.99 -15.14
N THR A 101 -3.60 8.98 -14.38
CA THR A 101 -3.63 10.39 -14.79
C THR A 101 -2.68 10.68 -15.94
N ASN A 102 -1.69 9.81 -16.19
CA ASN A 102 -0.82 9.92 -17.35
C ASN A 102 -1.51 9.59 -18.68
N ASN A 103 -2.64 8.88 -18.63
CA ASN A 103 -3.46 8.54 -19.79
C ASN A 103 -4.39 9.68 -20.25
N LEU A 104 -4.42 10.80 -19.52
CA LEU A 104 -5.22 11.97 -19.92
C LEU A 104 -4.64 12.60 -21.20
N PRO A 105 -5.47 12.82 -22.24
CA PRO A 105 -4.99 13.24 -23.56
C PRO A 105 -4.53 14.70 -23.61
N ASN A 106 -5.08 15.58 -22.77
CA ASN A 106 -4.74 17.00 -22.77
C ASN A 106 -3.47 17.23 -21.91
N PRO A 107 -2.34 17.65 -22.50
CA PRO A 107 -1.07 17.79 -21.78
C PRO A 107 -1.13 18.81 -20.63
N THR A 108 -1.84 19.92 -20.82
CA THR A 108 -2.00 20.97 -19.79
C THR A 108 -2.83 20.46 -18.62
N PHE A 109 -3.91 19.73 -18.92
CA PHE A 109 -4.76 19.15 -17.89
C PHE A 109 -4.07 18.03 -17.11
N LYS A 110 -3.37 17.14 -17.82
CA LYS A 110 -2.50 16.09 -17.25
C LYS A 110 -1.47 16.71 -16.30
N GLY A 111 -0.76 17.75 -16.74
CA GLY A 111 0.22 18.46 -15.92
C GLY A 111 -0.38 19.04 -14.64
N PHE A 112 -1.56 19.67 -14.74
CA PHE A 112 -2.26 20.23 -13.58
C PHE A 112 -2.69 19.16 -12.57
N VAL A 113 -3.30 18.06 -13.04
CA VAL A 113 -3.74 16.95 -12.18
C VAL A 113 -2.54 16.28 -11.51
N ASN A 114 -1.46 16.02 -12.26
CA ASN A 114 -0.24 15.43 -11.72
C ASN A 114 0.42 16.34 -10.68
N LEU A 115 0.43 17.67 -10.89
CA LEU A 115 0.93 18.62 -9.90
C LEU A 115 0.15 18.52 -8.58
N ILE A 116 -1.19 18.45 -8.66
CA ILE A 116 -2.03 18.28 -7.46
C ILE A 116 -1.72 16.94 -6.77
N LEU A 117 -1.52 15.85 -7.52
CA LEU A 117 -1.15 14.56 -6.96
C LEU A 117 0.21 14.61 -6.24
N VAL A 118 1.21 15.28 -6.81
CA VAL A 118 2.52 15.46 -6.19
C VAL A 118 2.40 16.28 -4.90
N VAL A 119 1.69 17.42 -4.93
CA VAL A 119 1.46 18.24 -3.73
C VAL A 119 0.74 17.42 -2.65
N LYS A 120 -0.28 16.65 -3.03
CA LYS A 120 -0.97 15.73 -2.10
C LYS A 120 0.00 14.71 -1.52
N ALA A 121 0.84 14.08 -2.33
CA ALA A 121 1.81 13.09 -1.87
C ALA A 121 2.80 13.69 -0.88
N LEU A 122 3.34 14.89 -1.18
CA LEU A 122 4.23 15.63 -0.30
C LEU A 122 3.58 16.02 1.04
N LEU A 123 2.32 16.46 1.02
CA LEU A 123 1.57 16.78 2.23
C LEU A 123 1.19 15.54 3.05
N SER A 124 1.08 14.38 2.40
CA SER A 124 0.68 13.12 3.05
C SER A 124 1.89 12.31 3.54
N TYR A 125 3.08 12.52 2.97
CA TYR A 125 4.32 11.83 3.33
C TYR A 125 4.73 11.96 4.81
N PRO A 126 4.55 13.11 5.50
CA PRO A 126 4.91 13.24 6.90
C PRO A 126 4.18 12.25 7.82
N LEU A 127 2.94 11.89 7.52
CA LEU A 127 2.13 11.02 8.39
C LEU A 127 2.74 9.62 8.57
N PRO A 128 2.96 8.82 7.50
CA PRO A 128 3.61 7.52 7.63
C PRO A 128 5.08 7.66 8.04
N TYR A 129 5.75 8.74 7.64
CA TYR A 129 7.14 9.01 8.03
C TYR A 129 7.29 9.17 9.55
N TYR A 130 6.44 9.99 10.19
CA TYR A 130 6.47 10.17 11.64
C TYR A 130 6.08 8.90 12.37
N ALA A 131 5.07 8.16 11.89
CA ALA A 131 4.70 6.86 12.46
C ALA A 131 5.86 5.85 12.38
N ALA A 132 6.57 5.79 11.25
CA ALA A 132 7.74 4.94 11.10
C ALA A 132 8.88 5.36 12.05
N CYS A 133 9.15 6.66 12.16
CA CYS A 133 10.15 7.19 13.10
C CYS A 133 9.81 6.85 14.55
N GLU A 134 8.53 6.97 14.94
CA GLU A 134 8.03 6.63 16.27
C GLU A 134 8.20 5.13 16.58
N ILE A 135 7.88 4.25 15.62
CA ILE A 135 8.08 2.80 15.77
C ILE A 135 9.57 2.48 15.94
N ILE A 136 10.44 3.11 15.13
CA ILE A 136 11.89 2.94 15.24
C ILE A 136 12.37 3.40 16.62
N GLU A 137 11.90 4.55 17.09
CA GLU A 137 12.22 5.12 18.40
C GLU A 137 11.81 4.18 19.55
N ILE A 138 10.56 3.71 19.54
CA ILE A 138 10.00 2.87 20.59
C ILE A 138 10.68 1.49 20.65
N THR A 139 10.99 0.90 19.49
CA THR A 139 11.57 -0.45 19.41
C THR A 139 13.06 -0.46 19.72
N PHE A 140 13.82 0.51 19.23
CA PHE A 140 15.29 0.48 19.30
C PHE A 140 15.88 1.48 20.31
N PHE A 141 15.18 2.56 20.67
CA PHE A 141 15.77 3.73 21.32
C PHE A 141 15.04 4.21 22.59
N ARG A 142 14.62 3.28 23.46
CA ARG A 142 14.03 3.57 24.78
C ARG A 142 15.05 3.77 25.91
N GLY A 143 16.34 3.66 25.63
CA GLY A 143 17.41 3.71 26.64
C GLY A 143 17.62 2.38 27.39
N ARG A 144 18.79 2.24 28.00
CA ARG A 144 19.13 1.07 28.84
C ARG A 144 18.39 1.16 30.19
N PRO A 145 17.92 0.03 30.76
CA PRO A 145 18.17 -1.36 30.35
C PRO A 145 17.15 -1.94 29.35
N LYS A 146 16.17 -1.17 28.88
CA LYS A 146 15.07 -1.69 28.04
C LYS A 146 15.44 -1.87 26.57
N THR A 147 16.44 -1.14 26.05
CA THR A 147 16.94 -1.24 24.66
C THR A 147 18.45 -0.98 24.59
N SER A 148 19.12 -1.50 23.56
CA SER A 148 20.58 -1.41 23.41
C SER A 148 21.11 0.00 23.15
N PHE A 149 20.28 0.89 22.60
CA PHE A 149 20.67 2.22 22.14
C PHE A 149 20.16 3.35 23.06
N PRO A 150 20.82 4.53 23.06
CA PRO A 150 20.42 5.68 23.89
C PRO A 150 19.08 6.29 23.46
N SER A 151 18.39 6.93 24.41
CA SER A 151 17.10 7.60 24.16
C SER A 151 17.21 8.74 23.15
N PHE A 152 16.17 8.93 22.33
CA PHE A 152 16.03 10.05 21.38
C PHE A 152 15.98 11.41 22.08
N TRP A 153 15.36 11.44 23.25
CA TRP A 153 15.18 12.65 24.05
C TRP A 153 16.30 12.83 25.06
N ALA A 154 16.81 14.06 25.16
CA ALA A 154 17.64 14.51 26.28
C ALA A 154 16.79 14.63 27.55
N LEU A 155 17.46 14.73 28.71
CA LEU A 155 16.79 14.89 30.00
C LEU A 155 15.93 16.17 30.05
N ASP A 156 16.27 17.15 29.22
CA ASP A 156 15.63 18.46 29.12
C ASP A 156 14.46 18.52 28.12
N GLY A 157 14.08 17.39 27.49
CA GLY A 157 13.02 17.34 26.47
C GLY A 157 13.45 17.77 25.06
N GLU A 158 14.72 18.11 24.87
CA GLU A 158 15.31 18.42 23.56
C GLU A 158 15.65 17.15 22.77
N LEU A 159 15.44 17.18 21.45
CA LEU A 159 15.74 16.06 20.56
C LEU A 159 17.26 15.99 20.32
N LYS A 160 17.89 14.86 20.63
CA LYS A 160 19.36 14.72 20.46
C LYS A 160 19.74 14.79 18.99
N VAL A 161 20.91 15.35 18.69
CA VAL A 161 21.46 15.45 17.31
C VAL A 161 21.50 14.09 16.61
N TRP A 162 21.76 13.01 17.34
CA TRP A 162 21.78 11.65 16.77
C TRP A 162 20.39 11.14 16.34
N ALA A 163 19.32 11.55 17.04
CA ALA A 163 17.94 11.26 16.64
C ALA A 163 17.55 11.95 15.33
N ILE A 164 18.07 13.17 15.10
CA ILE A 164 17.95 13.87 13.81
C ILE A 164 18.67 13.07 12.72
N GLY A 165 19.85 12.52 13.01
CA GLY A 165 20.60 11.66 12.08
C GLY A 165 19.78 10.47 11.57
N ILE A 166 19.12 9.73 12.46
CA ILE A 166 18.27 8.58 12.08
C ILE A 166 17.10 9.02 11.20
N ARG A 167 16.44 10.13 11.54
CA ARG A 167 15.37 10.72 10.74
C ARG A 167 15.83 11.05 9.32
N VAL A 168 16.99 11.70 9.18
CA VAL A 168 17.59 12.01 7.87
C VAL A 168 17.91 10.73 7.09
N VAL A 169 18.46 9.70 7.72
CA VAL A 169 18.75 8.41 7.07
C VAL A 169 17.49 7.77 6.50
N VAL A 170 16.37 7.79 7.23
CA VAL A 170 15.09 7.26 6.75
C VAL A 170 14.62 8.04 5.50
N VAL A 171 14.71 9.37 5.51
CA VAL A 171 14.35 10.19 4.33
C VAL A 171 15.25 9.87 3.14
N VAL A 172 16.57 9.85 3.34
CA VAL A 172 17.54 9.54 2.27
C VAL A 172 17.27 8.16 1.69
N PHE A 173 16.99 7.16 2.54
CA PHE A 173 16.63 5.82 2.09
C PHE A 173 15.38 5.80 1.21
N THR A 174 14.31 6.52 1.60
CA THR A 174 13.10 6.61 0.76
C THR A 174 13.35 7.29 -0.58
N ILE A 175 14.21 8.31 -0.63
CA ILE A 175 14.60 8.99 -1.87
C ILE A 175 15.42 8.06 -2.76
N MET A 176 16.38 7.32 -2.20
CA MET A 176 17.17 6.35 -2.95
C MET A 176 16.29 5.27 -3.58
N MET A 177 15.31 4.76 -2.85
CA MET A 177 14.34 3.79 -3.38
C MET A 177 13.52 4.40 -4.53
N ALA A 178 13.07 5.65 -4.39
CA ALA A 178 12.31 6.34 -5.42
C ALA A 178 13.10 6.61 -6.71
N ILE A 179 14.40 6.90 -6.60
CA ILE A 179 15.27 7.11 -7.77
C ILE A 179 15.64 5.78 -8.43
N SER A 180 15.81 4.73 -7.64
CA SER A 180 16.28 3.45 -8.16
C SER A 180 15.22 2.73 -8.98
N ILE A 181 13.93 2.84 -8.63
CA ILE A 181 12.90 1.96 -9.17
C ILE A 181 12.08 2.65 -10.28
N PRO A 182 12.21 2.22 -11.54
CA PRO A 182 11.55 2.88 -12.68
C PRO A 182 10.05 2.59 -12.79
N HIS A 183 9.57 1.46 -12.25
CA HIS A 183 8.17 1.01 -12.34
C HIS A 183 7.48 1.03 -10.98
N PHE A 184 6.49 1.91 -10.85
CA PHE A 184 5.72 2.14 -9.64
C PHE A 184 4.80 0.97 -9.29
N ALA A 185 4.13 0.37 -10.29
CA ALA A 185 3.21 -0.75 -10.09
C ALA A 185 3.96 -2.01 -9.58
N ILE A 186 5.11 -2.33 -10.17
CA ILE A 186 5.94 -3.47 -9.75
C ILE A 186 6.43 -3.28 -8.31
N LEU A 187 6.84 -2.06 -7.95
CA LEU A 187 7.24 -1.74 -6.56
C LEU A 187 6.09 -1.94 -5.58
N MET A 188 4.90 -1.43 -5.88
CA MET A 188 3.73 -1.61 -5.02
C MET A 188 3.33 -3.08 -4.92
N GLY A 189 3.41 -3.82 -6.03
CA GLY A 189 3.22 -5.27 -6.08
C GLY A 189 4.18 -5.98 -5.13
N LEU A 190 5.49 -5.69 -5.22
CA LEU A 190 6.52 -6.27 -4.37
C LEU A 190 6.29 -5.96 -2.88
N ILE A 191 6.04 -4.68 -2.54
CA ILE A 191 5.79 -4.27 -1.15
C ILE A 191 4.54 -4.97 -0.62
N GLY A 192 3.48 -5.09 -1.42
CA GLY A 192 2.25 -5.79 -1.05
C GLY A 192 2.44 -7.30 -0.89
N SER A 193 3.14 -7.94 -1.82
CA SER A 193 3.44 -9.38 -1.77
C SER A 193 4.36 -9.74 -0.61
N PHE A 194 5.28 -8.85 -0.22
CA PHE A 194 6.14 -9.06 0.95
C PHE A 194 5.47 -8.57 2.23
N THR A 195 5.42 -7.26 2.46
CA THR A 195 4.95 -6.69 3.72
C THR A 195 3.45 -6.84 3.91
N GLY A 196 2.68 -6.71 2.83
CA GLY A 196 1.23 -6.79 2.88
C GLY A 196 0.74 -8.20 3.22
N THR A 197 1.35 -9.25 2.66
CA THR A 197 0.98 -10.64 2.98
C THR A 197 1.37 -11.01 4.40
N MET A 198 2.53 -10.55 4.88
CA MET A 198 2.93 -10.78 6.27
C MET A 198 1.99 -10.09 7.26
N LEU A 199 1.67 -8.80 7.03
CA LEU A 199 0.82 -8.01 7.92
C LEU A 199 -0.65 -8.40 7.88
N SER A 200 -1.17 -8.83 6.73
CA SER A 200 -2.61 -9.06 6.54
C SER A 200 -3.01 -10.52 6.73
N PHE A 201 -2.13 -11.48 6.44
CA PHE A 201 -2.44 -12.91 6.51
C PHE A 201 -1.63 -13.64 7.57
N ILE A 202 -0.30 -13.56 7.51
CA ILE A 202 0.56 -14.44 8.31
C ILE A 202 0.57 -14.04 9.80
N TRP A 203 0.92 -12.78 10.10
CA TRP A 203 1.06 -12.34 11.49
C TRP A 203 -0.27 -12.33 12.27
N PRO A 204 -1.40 -11.84 11.74
CA PRO A 204 -2.67 -11.86 12.47
C PRO A 204 -3.12 -13.28 12.85
N CYS A 205 -3.08 -14.23 11.91
CA CYS A 205 -3.44 -15.63 12.16
C CYS A 205 -2.45 -16.29 13.14
N TYR A 206 -1.14 -16.03 12.99
CA TYR A 206 -0.15 -16.55 13.91
C TYR A 206 -0.35 -16.04 15.34
N PHE A 207 -0.63 -14.75 15.51
CA PHE A 207 -0.92 -14.16 16.83
C PHE A 207 -2.25 -14.66 17.38
N HIS A 208 -3.28 -14.83 16.55
CA HIS A 208 -4.57 -15.39 16.97
C HIS A 208 -4.40 -16.81 17.54
N LEU A 209 -3.68 -17.68 16.83
CA LEU A 209 -3.34 -19.04 17.27
C LEU A 209 -2.55 -19.04 18.58
N LYS A 210 -1.56 -18.15 18.72
CA LYS A 210 -0.70 -18.09 19.91
C LYS A 210 -1.39 -17.49 21.13
N ILE A 211 -2.22 -16.47 20.97
CA ILE A 211 -2.89 -15.79 22.08
C ILE A 211 -4.07 -16.61 22.60
N LYS A 212 -4.79 -17.30 21.72
CA LYS A 212 -5.95 -18.14 22.09
C LYS A 212 -5.62 -19.64 22.14
N GLU A 213 -4.35 -19.98 22.31
CA GLU A 213 -3.89 -21.36 22.42
C GLU A 213 -4.70 -22.10 23.51
N GLY A 214 -5.30 -23.24 23.14
CA GLY A 214 -6.14 -24.05 24.04
C GLY A 214 -7.59 -23.62 24.22
N LYS A 215 -8.04 -22.52 23.61
CA LYS A 215 -9.46 -22.07 23.62
C LYS A 215 -10.13 -22.11 22.25
N LEU A 216 -9.38 -22.44 21.20
CA LEU A 216 -9.85 -22.46 19.82
C LEU A 216 -10.43 -23.83 19.46
N GLU A 217 -11.50 -23.80 18.68
CA GLU A 217 -12.02 -25.01 18.04
C GLU A 217 -11.04 -25.48 16.94
N TRP A 218 -11.04 -26.78 16.65
CA TRP A 218 -10.19 -27.35 15.60
C TRP A 218 -10.45 -26.71 14.22
N GLY A 219 -11.68 -26.27 13.96
CA GLY A 219 -12.05 -25.57 12.73
C GLY A 219 -11.35 -24.22 12.58
N ASP A 220 -11.33 -23.41 13.64
CA ASP A 220 -10.65 -22.10 13.64
C ASP A 220 -9.13 -22.27 13.46
N ILE A 221 -8.55 -23.28 14.12
CA ILE A 221 -7.12 -23.59 13.99
C ILE A 221 -6.79 -23.98 12.54
N ALA A 222 -7.61 -24.82 11.92
CA ALA A 222 -7.43 -25.23 10.53
C ALA A 222 -7.57 -24.05 9.55
N TYR A 223 -8.54 -23.15 9.80
CA TYR A 223 -8.74 -21.94 9.00
C TYR A 223 -7.53 -20.99 9.08
N ASP A 224 -7.02 -20.71 10.28
CA ASP A 224 -5.84 -19.86 10.47
C ASP A 224 -4.61 -20.44 9.77
N TRP A 225 -4.37 -21.75 9.90
CA TRP A 225 -3.28 -22.42 9.18
C TRP A 225 -3.45 -22.38 7.66
N PHE A 226 -4.67 -22.53 7.17
CA PHE A 226 -4.99 -22.42 5.75
C PHE A 226 -4.67 -21.01 5.23
N VAL A 227 -5.05 -19.95 5.96
CA VAL A 227 -4.76 -18.56 5.59
C VAL A 227 -3.26 -18.29 5.60
N ILE A 228 -2.53 -18.78 6.62
CA ILE A 228 -1.06 -18.67 6.67
C ILE A 228 -0.41 -19.34 5.46
N PHE A 229 -0.83 -20.57 5.14
CA PHE A 229 -0.30 -21.32 3.99
C PHE A 229 -0.56 -20.58 2.67
N LEU A 230 -1.79 -20.10 2.46
CA LEU A 230 -2.18 -19.33 1.29
C LEU A 230 -1.36 -18.03 1.17
N GLY A 231 -1.21 -17.30 2.28
CA GLY A 231 -0.40 -16.09 2.36
C GLY A 231 1.07 -16.34 2.03
N PHE A 232 1.62 -17.47 2.48
CA PHE A 232 3.00 -17.87 2.16
C PHE A 232 3.18 -18.19 0.67
N ILE A 233 2.26 -18.94 0.07
CA ILE A 233 2.28 -19.24 -1.37
C ILE A 233 2.20 -17.95 -2.20
N PHE A 234 1.18 -17.12 -1.97
CA PHE A 234 1.01 -15.89 -2.74
C PHE A 234 2.12 -14.88 -2.47
N GLY A 235 2.66 -14.84 -1.25
CA GLY A 235 3.81 -14.03 -0.90
C GLY A 235 5.05 -14.44 -1.68
N ILE A 236 5.42 -15.73 -1.67
CA ILE A 236 6.58 -16.22 -2.43
C ILE A 236 6.41 -16.01 -3.92
N ILE A 237 5.26 -16.41 -4.48
CA ILE A 237 5.01 -16.26 -5.91
C ILE A 237 5.08 -14.76 -6.28
N GLY A 238 4.38 -13.89 -5.56
CA GLY A 238 4.37 -12.45 -5.83
C GLY A 238 5.73 -11.79 -5.67
N ILE A 239 6.53 -12.18 -4.67
CA ILE A 239 7.91 -11.68 -4.50
C ILE A 239 8.78 -12.13 -5.67
N THR A 240 8.75 -13.41 -6.02
CA THR A 240 9.57 -13.93 -7.12
C THR A 240 9.19 -13.28 -8.44
N THR A 241 7.90 -13.23 -8.80
CA THR A 241 7.45 -12.61 -10.07
C THR A 241 7.74 -11.12 -10.11
N SER A 242 7.45 -10.38 -9.04
CA SER A 242 7.72 -8.93 -8.99
C SER A 242 9.21 -8.64 -9.02
N PHE A 243 10.03 -9.47 -8.36
CA PHE A 243 11.49 -9.32 -8.37
C PHE A 243 12.08 -9.62 -9.74
N TYR A 244 11.63 -10.70 -10.42
CA TYR A 244 12.05 -11.00 -11.78
C TYR A 244 11.64 -9.87 -12.74
N ALA A 245 10.40 -9.40 -12.68
CA ALA A 245 9.92 -8.28 -13.50
C ALA A 245 10.72 -7.00 -13.24
N LEU A 246 11.08 -6.73 -11.97
CA LEU A 246 11.92 -5.60 -11.61
C LEU A 246 13.34 -5.72 -12.18
N VAL A 247 13.98 -6.88 -12.04
CA VAL A 247 15.33 -7.14 -12.57
C VAL A 247 15.35 -7.07 -14.09
N GLU A 248 14.32 -7.58 -14.75
CA GLU A 248 14.15 -7.51 -16.20
C GLU A 248 13.98 -6.06 -16.65
N ALA A 249 13.17 -5.26 -15.96
CA ALA A 249 13.06 -3.83 -16.24
C ALA A 249 14.40 -3.08 -16.10
N PHE A 250 15.25 -3.47 -15.14
CA PHE A 250 16.61 -2.92 -15.02
C PHE A 250 17.55 -3.39 -16.15
N HIS A 251 17.43 -4.62 -16.63
CA HIS A 251 18.30 -5.18 -17.68
C HIS A 251 17.94 -4.70 -19.09
N ILE A 252 16.63 -4.61 -19.39
CA ILE A 252 16.15 -4.10 -20.68
C ILE A 252 16.50 -2.62 -20.83
N GLY A 253 16.65 -1.92 -19.70
CA GLY A 253 17.26 -0.61 -19.57
C GLY A 253 17.00 0.29 -20.77
N LEU A 254 15.82 0.93 -20.84
CA LEU A 254 15.45 2.10 -21.67
C LEU A 254 13.90 2.13 -21.85
N PRO A 255 13.26 3.27 -22.20
CA PRO A 255 13.59 4.68 -22.00
C PRO A 255 12.61 5.32 -20.99
N PHE A 256 12.92 6.55 -20.56
CA PHE A 256 11.97 7.43 -19.89
C PHE A 256 10.88 7.92 -20.84
#